data_AF-A0A0L8G6I3-F1
#
_entry.id   AF-A0A0L8G6I3-F1
#
_cell.length_a   1.000
_cell.length_b   1.000
_cell.length_c   1.000
_cell.angle_alpha   90.00
_cell.angle_beta   90.00
_cell.angle_gamma   90.00
#
_symmetry.space_group_name_H-M   'P 1'
#
loop_
_entity.id
_entity.type
_entity.pdbx_description
1 polymer ?
#
loop_
_entity_poly.entity_id
_entity_poly.type
_entity_poly.pdbx_seq_one_letter_code
_entity_poly.pdbx_strand_id
1 'polypeptide(L)'
;MSNILKRLSYLDFPECTREALHYLSRCLRKETGGIPGLGGGGEDYTVEVSRDFIHFACNPKRLTAIQELQLLEILCSYITDQKENERNSIFAIMFAGEAALLKVNLLTKLVSMAMSIKCTAVLDCTALWMQERGCDSEPVCCMAKSMVNDYCQLFPGVIPTFQALPSISPLFACNFIAAVTALFPCNTLDGMPPEKLVEHVTNWISSDSRLCSVSMRPASSGSSYRMFASHGCSPFPGLTNWCVKGPVLCLKATDNNKNCWGDIGVANTCNNNNRLQQQQQLFSRLHLGVLQSLLANNAAAATGTGRTAVSGLLGPNVPNATGHPFTPADIKKTSQELMDICKRYGLSPEEETCLCSVERLGQIIQVALASATLRVRPAQLCEILQLLPANRLLRLIKTLHQGNGSAV
;
A
#
# COMPACT_ATOMS: atom_id res chain seq x y z
N MET A 1 -8.72 17.36 37.03
CA MET A 1 -7.63 17.26 36.05
C MET A 1 -6.57 16.36 36.66
N SER A 2 -6.29 15.20 36.05
CA SER A 2 -5.39 14.19 36.61
C SER A 2 -3.97 14.71 36.83
N ASN A 3 -3.22 14.08 37.75
CA ASN A 3 -1.85 14.47 38.08
C ASN A 3 -0.93 14.54 36.85
N ILE A 4 -1.12 13.67 35.85
CA ILE A 4 -0.29 13.66 34.64
C ILE A 4 -0.61 14.84 33.72
N LEU A 5 -1.88 15.09 33.39
CA LEU A 5 -2.27 16.20 32.50
C LEU A 5 -1.88 17.55 33.10
N LYS A 6 -2.07 17.71 34.42
CA LYS A 6 -1.65 18.91 35.14
C LYS A 6 -0.12 19.08 35.09
N ARG A 7 0.66 18.02 35.33
CA ARG A 7 2.13 18.07 35.25
C ARG A 7 2.61 18.47 33.85
N LEU A 8 2.07 17.85 32.80
CA LEU A 8 2.45 18.15 31.42
C LEU A 8 2.08 19.59 31.03
N SER A 9 0.97 20.14 31.53
CA SER A 9 0.57 21.52 31.27
C SER A 9 1.50 22.59 31.87
N TYR A 10 2.32 22.24 32.86
CA TYR A 10 3.34 23.14 33.44
C TYR A 10 4.68 23.09 32.70
N LEU A 11 4.85 22.15 31.78
CA LEU A 11 6.07 22.03 30.98
C LEU A 11 5.88 22.79 29.66
N ASP A 12 6.90 23.56 29.29
CA ASP A 12 6.96 24.17 27.98
C ASP A 12 7.40 23.16 26.92
N PHE A 13 7.05 23.42 25.66
CA PHE A 13 7.62 22.70 24.53
C PHE A 13 9.13 22.98 24.45
N PRO A 14 10.00 21.97 24.27
CA PRO A 14 9.71 20.58 23.89
C PRO A 14 9.55 19.57 25.05
N GLU A 15 9.80 19.97 26.30
CA GLU A 15 9.85 19.04 27.43
C GLU A 15 8.51 18.35 27.71
N CYS A 16 7.39 19.06 27.49
CA CYS A 16 6.07 18.48 27.63
C CYS A 16 5.85 17.27 26.70
N THR A 17 6.33 17.34 25.46
CA THR A 17 6.25 16.24 24.50
C THR A 17 7.14 15.08 24.92
N ARG A 18 8.37 15.34 25.38
CA ARG A 18 9.29 14.27 25.82
C ARG A 18 8.73 13.51 27.01
N GLU A 19 8.24 14.21 28.02
CA GLU A 19 7.62 13.60 29.19
C GLU A 19 6.33 12.84 28.81
N ALA A 20 5.53 13.39 27.88
CA ALA A 20 4.34 12.71 27.35
C ALA A 20 4.70 11.37 26.70
N LEU A 21 5.73 11.33 25.85
CA LEU A 21 6.19 10.09 25.20
C LEU A 21 6.66 9.04 26.21
N HIS A 22 7.40 9.45 27.25
CA HIS A 22 7.82 8.57 28.34
C HIS A 22 6.62 8.02 29.13
N TYR A 23 5.59 8.84 29.36
CA TYR A 23 4.35 8.38 29.97
C TYR A 23 3.65 7.31 29.12
N LEU A 24 3.51 7.52 27.81
CA LEU A 24 2.88 6.55 26.90
C LEU A 24 3.62 5.19 26.93
N SER A 25 4.95 5.20 26.89
CA SER A 25 5.77 3.98 26.99
C SER A 25 5.61 3.27 28.33
N ARG A 26 5.53 4.04 29.43
CA ARG A 26 5.31 3.48 30.78
C ARG A 26 3.94 2.81 30.91
N CYS A 27 2.89 3.34 30.29
CA CYS A 27 1.57 2.73 30.29
C CYS A 27 1.59 1.34 29.62
N LEU A 28 2.21 1.24 28.44
CA LEU A 28 2.35 -0.03 27.71
C LEU A 28 3.11 -1.11 28.49
N ARG A 29 4.15 -0.73 29.25
CA ARG A 29 4.92 -1.67 30.07
C ARG A 29 4.16 -2.17 31.31
N LYS A 30 3.18 -1.41 31.80
CA LYS A 30 2.37 -1.81 32.96
C LYS A 30 1.29 -2.84 32.59
N GLU A 31 0.75 -2.78 31.38
CA GLU A 31 -0.21 -3.77 30.88
C GLU A 31 0.38 -5.19 30.84
N THR A 32 1.70 -5.32 30.67
CA THR A 32 2.39 -6.62 30.65
C THR A 32 2.67 -7.24 32.03
N GLY A 33 2.32 -6.57 33.15
CA GLY A 33 2.68 -7.00 34.51
C GLY A 33 1.54 -7.15 35.52
N GLY A 34 0.27 -6.97 35.11
CA GLY A 34 -0.88 -7.05 36.00
C GLY A 34 -1.39 -8.47 36.23
N ILE A 35 -1.46 -8.92 37.48
CA ILE A 35 -2.18 -10.15 37.85
C ILE A 35 -3.70 -9.90 37.63
N PRO A 36 -4.41 -10.72 36.84
CA PRO A 36 -5.85 -10.57 36.65
C PRO A 36 -6.58 -10.67 38.00
N GLY A 37 -7.39 -9.67 38.35
CA GLY A 37 -8.26 -9.70 39.55
C GLY A 37 -7.85 -8.79 40.71
N LEU A 38 -6.66 -8.18 40.70
CA LEU A 38 -6.31 -7.10 41.63
C LEU A 38 -6.44 -5.76 40.89
N GLY A 39 -7.58 -5.10 41.09
CA GLY A 39 -7.95 -3.84 40.46
C GLY A 39 -6.88 -2.76 40.64
N GLY A 40 -6.02 -2.61 39.63
CA GLY A 40 -5.20 -1.43 39.40
C GLY A 40 -5.82 -0.59 38.29
N GLY A 41 -7.09 -0.20 38.45
CA GLY A 41 -7.77 0.73 37.54
C GLY A 41 -7.19 2.13 37.67
N GLY A 42 -5.97 2.33 37.17
CA GLY A 42 -5.48 3.67 36.87
C GLY A 42 -6.25 4.18 35.67
N GLU A 43 -6.76 5.40 35.75
CA GLU A 43 -7.35 6.10 34.60
C GLU A 43 -6.31 6.13 33.46
N ASP A 44 -6.66 5.53 32.33
CA ASP A 44 -5.86 5.56 31.11
C ASP A 44 -6.05 6.89 30.40
N TYR A 45 -5.03 7.75 30.45
CA TYR A 45 -5.01 9.06 29.81
C TYR A 45 -4.17 9.08 28.52
N THR A 46 -3.86 7.92 27.95
CA THR A 46 -3.00 7.83 26.75
C THR A 46 -3.56 8.62 25.58
N VAL A 47 -4.88 8.60 25.38
CA VAL A 47 -5.57 9.33 24.31
C VAL A 47 -5.50 10.84 24.50
N GLU A 48 -5.81 11.34 25.70
CA GLU A 48 -5.76 12.78 26.01
C GLU A 48 -4.33 13.31 25.96
N VAL A 49 -3.37 12.58 26.53
CA VAL A 49 -1.95 12.96 26.49
C VAL A 49 -1.45 13.03 25.05
N SER A 50 -1.79 12.03 24.23
CA SER A 50 -1.47 12.00 22.79
C SER A 50 -2.10 13.18 22.05
N ARG A 51 -3.40 13.45 22.28
CA ARG A 51 -4.12 14.55 21.65
C ARG A 51 -3.52 15.93 22.00
N ASP A 52 -3.20 16.15 23.27
CA ASP A 52 -2.89 17.50 23.76
C ASP A 52 -1.38 17.84 23.68
N PHE A 53 -0.49 16.85 23.81
CA PHE A 53 0.96 17.08 23.90
C PHE A 53 1.79 16.44 22.77
N ILE A 54 1.17 15.60 21.92
CA ILE A 54 1.79 15.10 20.68
C ILE A 54 1.15 15.77 19.47
N HIS A 55 -0.18 15.79 19.37
CA HIS A 55 -0.89 16.42 18.26
C HIS A 55 -1.19 17.90 18.48
N PHE A 56 -1.03 18.40 19.71
CA PHE A 56 -1.31 19.79 20.09
C PHE A 56 -2.70 20.28 19.67
N ALA A 57 -3.71 19.40 19.66
CA ALA A 57 -5.03 19.70 19.11
C ALA A 57 -5.79 20.78 19.91
N CYS A 58 -5.53 20.85 21.22
CA CYS A 58 -6.13 21.83 22.13
C CYS A 58 -5.20 23.01 22.46
N ASN A 59 -4.06 23.17 21.76
CA ASN A 59 -3.11 24.23 22.06
C ASN A 59 -3.56 25.57 21.44
N PRO A 60 -3.87 26.61 22.26
CA PRO A 60 -4.27 27.93 21.75
C PRO A 60 -3.13 28.64 21.01
N LYS A 61 -1.87 28.32 21.33
CA LYS A 61 -0.68 28.82 20.63
C LYS A 61 -0.16 27.68 19.75
N ARG A 62 -0.63 27.61 18.51
CA ARG A 62 -0.12 26.65 17.52
C ARG A 62 1.41 26.67 17.49
N LEU A 63 2.04 25.50 17.34
CA LEU A 63 3.48 25.41 17.20
C LEU A 63 3.95 26.24 16.00
N THR A 64 5.09 26.92 16.17
CA THR A 64 5.78 27.57 15.04
C THR A 64 6.39 26.53 14.10
N ALA A 65 6.73 26.89 12.86
CA ALA A 65 7.33 25.97 11.90
C ALA A 65 8.62 25.30 12.42
N ILE A 66 9.45 26.05 13.18
CA ILE A 66 10.67 25.51 13.80
C ILE A 66 10.32 24.49 14.89
N GLN A 67 9.31 24.79 15.72
CA GLN A 67 8.84 23.86 16.75
C GLN A 67 8.16 22.63 16.15
N GLU A 68 7.43 22.77 15.04
CA GLU A 68 6.90 21.61 14.32
C GLU A 68 8.03 20.71 13.81
N LEU A 69 9.08 21.28 13.22
CA LEU A 69 10.25 20.51 12.79
C LEU A 69 10.93 19.80 13.99
N GLN A 70 11.09 20.51 15.10
CA GLN A 70 11.64 19.95 16.34
C GLN A 70 10.76 18.83 16.90
N LEU A 71 9.43 18.95 16.80
CA LEU A 71 8.49 17.89 17.18
C LEU A 71 8.71 16.64 16.32
N LEU A 72 8.83 16.79 15.00
CA LEU A 72 9.09 15.66 14.10
C LEU A 72 10.42 14.97 14.45
N GLU A 73 11.47 15.73 14.75
CA GLU A 73 12.77 15.20 15.16
C GLU A 73 12.68 14.41 16.47
N ILE A 74 11.96 14.93 17.47
CA ILE A 74 11.71 14.26 18.75
C ILE A 74 10.97 12.94 18.51
N LEU A 75 9.92 12.93 17.69
CA LEU A 75 9.15 11.73 17.38
C LEU A 75 10.01 10.68 16.66
N CYS A 76 10.75 11.07 15.63
CA CYS A 76 11.66 10.18 14.90
C CYS A 76 12.71 9.56 15.82
N SER A 77 13.38 10.37 16.64
CA SER A 77 14.43 9.91 17.55
C SER A 77 13.85 8.96 18.59
N TYR A 78 12.74 9.36 19.22
CA TYR A 78 12.09 8.55 20.25
C TYR A 78 11.65 7.18 19.73
N ILE A 79 10.99 7.15 18.56
CA ILE A 79 10.55 5.92 17.89
C ILE A 79 11.75 5.04 17.53
N THR A 80 12.84 5.63 17.04
CA THR A 80 14.06 4.90 16.66
C THR A 80 14.73 4.23 17.87
N ASP A 81 14.72 4.89 19.03
CA ASP A 81 15.34 4.40 20.26
C ASP A 81 14.54 3.27 20.95
N GLN A 82 13.29 3.02 20.53
CA GLN A 82 12.47 1.95 21.11
C GLN A 82 12.77 0.57 20.48
N LYS A 83 12.57 -0.48 21.27
CA LYS A 83 12.54 -1.87 20.77
C LYS A 83 11.38 -2.05 19.79
N GLU A 84 11.55 -2.91 18.78
CA GLU A 84 10.57 -3.12 17.69
C GLU A 84 9.12 -3.32 18.20
N ASN A 85 8.93 -4.17 19.21
CA ASN A 85 7.61 -4.45 19.77
C ASN A 85 6.97 -3.22 20.46
N GLU A 86 7.76 -2.46 21.23
CA GLU A 86 7.28 -1.27 21.93
C GLU A 86 7.00 -0.12 20.96
N ARG A 87 7.84 0.01 19.94
CA ARG A 87 7.74 1.06 18.92
C ARG A 87 6.38 1.04 18.22
N ASN A 88 5.94 -0.13 17.77
CA ASN A 88 4.66 -0.27 17.06
C ASN A 88 3.47 0.08 17.96
N SER A 89 3.49 -0.37 19.22
CA SER A 89 2.43 -0.05 20.19
C SER A 89 2.37 1.44 20.52
N ILE A 90 3.53 2.08 20.71
CA ILE A 90 3.60 3.54 20.94
C ILE A 90 3.09 4.29 19.71
N PHE A 91 3.49 3.86 18.51
CA PHE A 91 3.00 4.44 17.26
C PHE A 91 1.49 4.29 17.11
N ALA A 92 0.93 3.13 17.46
CA ALA A 92 -0.50 2.89 17.47
C ALA A 92 -1.21 3.83 18.46
N ILE A 93 -0.72 4.02 19.69
CA ILE A 93 -1.33 4.99 20.62
C ILE A 93 -1.35 6.42 20.04
N MET A 94 -0.29 6.81 19.32
CA MET A 94 -0.24 8.13 18.70
C MET A 94 -1.21 8.24 17.52
N PHE A 95 -1.16 7.32 16.57
CA PHE A 95 -1.80 7.49 15.27
C PHE A 95 -3.02 6.59 15.03
N ALA A 96 -3.30 5.60 15.89
CA ALA A 96 -4.49 4.75 15.81
C ALA A 96 -5.77 5.49 16.26
N GLY A 97 -6.93 4.82 16.09
CA GLY A 97 -8.26 5.38 16.38
C GLY A 97 -8.82 6.32 15.31
N GLU A 98 -9.77 7.18 15.67
CA GLU A 98 -10.43 8.08 14.72
C GLU A 98 -9.41 9.02 14.05
N ALA A 99 -9.47 9.06 12.71
CA ALA A 99 -8.49 9.76 11.88
C ALA A 99 -8.80 11.26 11.79
N ALA A 100 -8.55 11.97 12.89
CA ALA A 100 -8.60 13.43 12.86
C ALA A 100 -7.55 13.98 11.88
N LEU A 101 -7.93 14.99 11.08
CA LEU A 101 -7.07 15.64 10.08
C LEU A 101 -5.69 16.04 10.64
N LEU A 102 -5.63 16.47 11.89
CA LEU A 102 -4.38 16.83 12.58
C LEU A 102 -3.41 15.65 12.70
N LYS A 103 -3.91 14.44 13.02
CA LYS A 103 -3.08 13.23 13.11
C LYS A 103 -2.50 12.87 11.76
N VAL A 104 -3.33 12.90 10.71
CA VAL A 104 -2.91 12.57 9.34
C VAL A 104 -1.89 13.60 8.83
N ASN A 105 -2.07 14.89 9.12
CA ASN A 105 -1.13 15.94 8.74
C ASN A 105 0.22 15.78 9.44
N LEU A 106 0.23 15.52 10.76
CA LEU A 106 1.46 15.27 11.50
C LEU A 106 2.17 14.02 10.97
N LEU A 107 1.43 12.93 10.75
CA LEU A 107 1.97 11.68 10.20
C LEU A 107 2.55 11.89 8.81
N THR A 108 1.86 12.64 7.93
CA THR A 108 2.33 12.95 6.59
C THR A 108 3.66 13.70 6.62
N LYS A 109 3.77 14.74 7.47
CA LYS A 109 5.03 15.47 7.67
C LYS A 109 6.13 14.56 8.23
N LEU A 110 5.79 13.70 9.18
CA LEU A 110 6.71 12.74 9.80
C LEU A 110 7.26 11.74 8.79
N VAL A 111 6.41 11.22 7.91
CA VAL A 111 6.80 10.31 6.82
C VAL A 111 7.69 11.02 5.81
N SER A 112 7.34 12.24 5.37
CA SER A 112 8.20 13.02 4.46
C SER A 112 9.60 13.24 5.03
N MET A 113 9.69 13.57 6.33
CA MET A 113 10.98 13.71 7.00
C MET A 113 11.70 12.37 7.12
N ALA A 114 11.00 11.31 7.55
CA ALA A 114 11.55 9.97 7.71
C ALA A 114 12.11 9.40 6.40
N MET A 115 11.47 9.68 5.26
CA MET A 115 12.01 9.36 3.94
C MET A 115 13.32 10.11 3.67
N SER A 116 13.34 11.41 3.96
CA SER A 116 14.51 12.28 3.74
C SER A 116 15.73 11.87 4.56
N ILE A 117 15.53 11.51 5.83
CA ILE A 117 16.61 11.08 6.74
C ILE A 117 16.78 9.54 6.79
N LYS A 118 16.06 8.79 5.94
CA LYS A 118 16.09 7.33 5.87
C LYS A 118 15.77 6.62 7.20
N CYS A 119 14.83 7.15 7.97
CA CYS A 119 14.39 6.56 9.24
C CYS A 119 13.46 5.34 8.99
N THR A 120 14.05 4.15 8.85
CA THR A 120 13.31 2.89 8.64
C THR A 120 12.31 2.59 9.76
N ALA A 121 12.64 2.92 11.02
CA ALA A 121 11.80 2.66 12.18
C ALA A 121 10.40 3.30 12.06
N VAL A 122 10.34 4.58 11.67
CA VAL A 122 9.09 5.32 11.46
C VAL A 122 8.33 4.81 10.23
N LEU A 123 9.05 4.54 9.14
CA LEU A 123 8.44 4.05 7.90
C LEU A 123 7.80 2.67 8.10
N ASP A 124 8.46 1.76 8.81
CA ASP A 124 7.91 0.44 9.12
C ASP A 124 6.67 0.53 10.02
N CYS A 125 6.69 1.40 11.05
CA CYS A 125 5.50 1.63 11.88
C CYS A 125 4.33 2.21 11.07
N THR A 126 4.63 3.16 10.19
CA THR A 126 3.62 3.73 9.28
C THR A 126 3.06 2.65 8.36
N ALA A 127 3.91 1.76 7.85
CA ALA A 127 3.48 0.66 7.01
C ALA A 127 2.51 -0.27 7.74
N LEU A 128 2.79 -0.60 8.99
CA LEU A 128 1.88 -1.43 9.79
C LEU A 128 0.57 -0.69 10.11
N TRP A 129 0.63 0.62 10.38
CA TRP A 129 -0.56 1.46 10.52
C TRP A 129 -1.42 1.46 9.25
N MET A 130 -0.81 1.50 8.06
CA MET A 130 -1.54 1.39 6.79
C MET A 130 -2.27 0.04 6.65
N GLN A 131 -1.66 -1.05 7.14
CA GLN A 131 -2.29 -2.38 7.11
C GLN A 131 -3.46 -2.49 8.09
N GLU A 132 -3.32 -1.90 9.27
CA GLU A 132 -4.41 -1.87 10.26
C GLU A 132 -5.61 -1.07 9.74
N ARG A 133 -5.36 0.05 9.04
CA ARG A 133 -6.42 0.92 8.50
C ARG A 133 -7.03 0.47 7.18
N GLY A 134 -6.33 -0.36 6.41
CA GLY A 134 -6.65 -0.66 5.03
C GLY A 134 -6.08 0.39 4.08
N CYS A 135 -5.47 -0.09 2.98
CA CYS A 135 -4.76 0.76 2.02
C CYS A 135 -5.66 1.71 1.22
N ASP A 136 -6.97 1.43 1.15
CA ASP A 136 -7.99 2.22 0.47
C ASP A 136 -8.70 3.21 1.40
N SER A 137 -8.39 3.20 2.70
CA SER A 137 -8.96 4.15 3.64
C SER A 137 -8.57 5.60 3.33
N GLU A 138 -9.48 6.54 3.56
CA GLU A 138 -9.28 7.97 3.29
C GLU A 138 -7.98 8.53 3.93
N PRO A 139 -7.64 8.26 5.21
CA PRO A 139 -6.42 8.77 5.83
C PRO A 139 -5.14 8.30 5.13
N VAL A 140 -5.11 7.02 4.74
CA VAL A 140 -3.97 6.41 4.04
C VAL A 140 -3.84 7.01 2.64
N CYS A 141 -4.96 7.14 1.92
CA CYS A 141 -5.03 7.77 0.61
C CYS A 141 -4.60 9.25 0.64
N CYS A 142 -5.00 10.02 1.66
CA CYS A 142 -4.60 11.42 1.84
C CYS A 142 -3.09 11.57 2.03
N MET A 143 -2.49 10.72 2.88
CA MET A 143 -1.04 10.71 3.09
C MET A 143 -0.32 10.29 1.80
N ALA A 144 -0.76 9.21 1.16
CA ALA A 144 -0.16 8.71 -0.08
C ALA A 144 -0.24 9.75 -1.20
N LYS A 145 -1.38 10.44 -1.35
CA LYS A 145 -1.57 11.53 -2.30
C LYS A 145 -0.60 12.68 -2.06
N SER A 146 -0.38 13.06 -0.80
CA SER A 146 0.59 14.11 -0.45
C SER A 146 2.00 13.72 -0.87
N MET A 147 2.41 12.47 -0.64
CA MET A 147 3.72 11.98 -1.11
C MET A 147 3.81 11.97 -2.65
N VAL A 148 2.75 11.59 -3.36
CA VAL A 148 2.74 11.61 -4.83
C VAL A 148 2.88 13.05 -5.35
N ASN A 149 2.16 14.00 -4.77
CA ASN A 149 2.29 15.42 -5.13
C ASN A 149 3.74 15.88 -4.92
N ASP A 150 4.28 15.62 -3.73
CA ASP A 150 5.62 16.07 -3.35
C ASP A 150 6.73 15.44 -4.20
N TYR A 151 6.69 14.13 -4.43
CA TYR A 151 7.81 13.40 -5.04
C TYR A 151 7.65 13.11 -6.53
N CYS A 152 6.42 13.12 -7.06
CA CYS A 152 6.15 12.76 -8.46
C CYS A 152 5.64 13.93 -9.31
N GLN A 153 5.11 15.01 -8.70
CA GLN A 153 4.52 16.13 -9.44
C GLN A 153 5.27 17.46 -9.26
N LEU A 154 5.75 17.77 -8.05
CA LEU A 154 6.41 19.05 -7.77
C LEU A 154 7.84 19.15 -8.35
N PHE A 155 8.54 18.03 -8.53
CA PHE A 155 9.91 18.03 -9.06
C PHE A 155 10.01 17.34 -10.43
N PRO A 156 10.68 17.96 -11.43
CA PRO A 156 10.79 17.39 -12.77
C PRO A 156 11.83 16.25 -12.87
N GLY A 157 12.70 16.12 -11.88
CA GLY A 157 13.79 15.14 -11.85
C GLY A 157 13.49 13.90 -11.00
N VAL A 158 14.26 12.83 -11.24
CA VAL A 158 14.23 11.64 -10.38
C VAL A 158 14.73 12.05 -9.00
N ILE A 159 13.89 11.87 -7.98
CA ILE A 159 14.25 12.19 -6.60
C ILE A 159 14.93 10.96 -5.98
N PRO A 160 16.24 11.01 -5.66
CA PRO A 160 16.98 9.84 -5.17
C PRO A 160 16.39 9.27 -3.88
N THR A 161 15.87 10.15 -3.01
CA THR A 161 15.18 9.79 -1.76
C THR A 161 13.97 8.90 -2.04
N PHE A 162 13.14 9.27 -3.01
CA PHE A 162 11.98 8.49 -3.39
C PHE A 162 12.39 7.19 -4.08
N GLN A 163 13.37 7.24 -4.99
CA GLN A 163 13.86 6.05 -5.68
C GLN A 163 14.42 4.99 -4.72
N ALA A 164 15.12 5.40 -3.65
CA ALA A 164 15.70 4.51 -2.65
C ALA A 164 14.69 3.95 -1.64
N LEU A 165 13.42 4.36 -1.69
CA LEU A 165 12.40 4.00 -0.70
C LEU A 165 12.27 2.48 -0.45
N PRO A 166 12.23 1.61 -1.48
CA PRO A 166 12.18 0.17 -1.24
C PRO A 166 13.40 -0.39 -0.50
N SER A 167 14.57 0.23 -0.66
CA SER A 167 15.79 -0.16 0.05
C SER A 167 15.82 0.33 1.51
N ILE A 168 15.11 1.42 1.81
CA ILE A 168 15.02 1.99 3.16
C ILE A 168 13.97 1.26 4.00
N SER A 169 12.76 1.09 3.46
CA SER A 169 11.67 0.33 4.08
C SER A 169 10.86 -0.40 2.99
N PRO A 170 11.17 -1.69 2.74
CA PRO A 170 10.45 -2.50 1.77
C PRO A 170 8.96 -2.67 2.14
N LEU A 171 8.66 -2.71 3.44
CA LEU A 171 7.29 -2.86 3.94
C LEU A 171 6.45 -1.62 3.64
N PHE A 172 6.99 -0.43 3.92
CA PHE A 172 6.33 0.83 3.57
C PHE A 172 6.16 0.97 2.07
N ALA A 173 7.20 0.70 1.27
CA ALA A 173 7.11 0.75 -0.18
C ALA A 173 6.02 -0.19 -0.74
N CYS A 174 5.93 -1.44 -0.23
CA CYS A 174 4.88 -2.38 -0.62
C CYS A 174 3.47 -1.85 -0.32
N ASN A 175 3.25 -1.34 0.90
CA ASN A 175 1.93 -0.81 1.30
C ASN A 175 1.61 0.51 0.60
N PHE A 176 2.62 1.33 0.30
CA PHE A 176 2.49 2.54 -0.48
C PHE A 176 2.03 2.24 -1.91
N ILE A 177 2.59 1.21 -2.56
CA ILE A 177 2.12 0.77 -3.89
C ILE A 177 0.63 0.37 -3.82
N ALA A 178 0.22 -0.38 -2.80
CA ALA A 178 -1.19 -0.75 -2.61
C ALA A 178 -2.09 0.50 -2.44
N ALA A 179 -1.67 1.47 -1.63
CA ALA A 179 -2.42 2.70 -1.40
C ALA A 179 -2.53 3.57 -2.67
N VAL A 180 -1.43 3.80 -3.39
CA VAL A 180 -1.48 4.65 -4.60
C VAL A 180 -2.25 4.01 -5.75
N THR A 181 -2.23 2.68 -5.85
CA THR A 181 -3.03 1.98 -6.88
C THR A 181 -4.52 1.97 -6.54
N ALA A 182 -4.89 2.06 -5.26
CA ALA A 182 -6.27 2.34 -4.84
C ALA A 182 -6.67 3.81 -5.12
N LEU A 183 -5.77 4.76 -4.85
CA LEU A 183 -5.97 6.19 -5.12
C LEU A 183 -6.14 6.50 -6.62
N PHE A 184 -5.42 5.79 -7.48
CA PHE A 184 -5.47 5.92 -8.94
C PHE A 184 -5.99 4.62 -9.57
N PRO A 185 -7.30 4.33 -9.54
CA PRO A 185 -7.83 3.03 -9.94
C PRO A 185 -7.75 2.75 -11.45
N CYS A 186 -7.41 3.76 -12.27
CA CYS A 186 -7.28 3.63 -13.71
C CYS A 186 -8.61 3.21 -14.39
N ASN A 187 -9.72 3.80 -13.94
CA ASN A 187 -11.08 3.57 -14.45
C ASN A 187 -11.59 4.68 -15.39
N THR A 188 -10.94 5.84 -15.35
CA THR A 188 -11.23 7.05 -16.12
C THR A 188 -9.90 7.74 -16.42
N LEU A 189 -9.91 8.73 -17.31
CA LEU A 189 -8.74 9.59 -17.55
C LEU A 189 -8.29 10.33 -16.29
N ASP A 190 -9.23 10.84 -15.48
CA ASP A 190 -8.91 11.55 -14.23
C ASP A 190 -8.36 10.62 -13.14
N GLY A 191 -8.66 9.32 -13.23
CA GLY A 191 -8.16 8.28 -12.32
C GLY A 191 -6.81 7.69 -12.75
N MET A 192 -6.12 8.29 -13.73
CA MET A 192 -4.81 7.84 -14.18
C MET A 192 -3.72 8.23 -13.17
N PRO A 193 -2.79 7.31 -12.83
CA PRO A 193 -1.65 7.65 -11.98
C PRO A 193 -0.69 8.59 -12.72
N PRO A 194 0.02 9.51 -12.04
CA PRO A 194 1.05 10.34 -12.67
C PRO A 194 2.17 9.51 -13.31
N GLU A 195 2.71 9.96 -14.45
CA GLU A 195 3.78 9.26 -15.19
C GLU A 195 4.94 8.83 -14.30
N LYS A 196 5.47 9.78 -13.52
CA LYS A 196 6.62 9.57 -12.64
C LYS A 196 6.35 8.56 -11.54
N LEU A 197 5.11 8.49 -11.06
CA LEU A 197 4.72 7.46 -10.10
C LEU A 197 4.79 6.07 -10.74
N VAL A 198 4.26 5.90 -11.95
CA VAL A 198 4.32 4.63 -12.68
C VAL A 198 5.77 4.26 -12.98
N GLU A 199 6.62 5.22 -13.35
CA GLU A 199 8.05 5.02 -13.58
C GLU A 199 8.76 4.51 -12.32
N HIS A 200 8.57 5.19 -11.18
CA HIS A 200 9.16 4.78 -9.90
C HIS A 200 8.72 3.38 -9.49
N VAL A 201 7.41 3.10 -9.49
CA VAL A 201 6.86 1.80 -9.12
C VAL A 201 7.38 0.70 -10.04
N THR A 202 7.44 0.95 -11.36
CA THR A 202 7.99 0.02 -12.35
C THR A 202 9.46 -0.30 -12.05
N ASN A 203 10.28 0.72 -11.77
CA ASN A 203 11.68 0.52 -11.44
C ASN A 203 11.87 -0.24 -10.12
N TRP A 204 11.04 0.03 -9.11
CA TRP A 204 11.10 -0.67 -7.82
C TRP A 204 10.82 -2.17 -7.98
N ILE A 205 9.71 -2.55 -8.60
CA ILE A 205 9.33 -3.97 -8.75
C ILE A 205 10.24 -4.73 -9.74
N SER A 206 10.83 -4.02 -10.71
CA SER A 206 11.82 -4.61 -11.62
C SER A 206 13.16 -4.87 -10.92
N SER A 207 13.49 -4.07 -9.89
CA SER A 207 14.75 -4.20 -9.15
C SER A 207 14.66 -5.26 -8.05
N ASP A 208 13.51 -5.38 -7.37
CA ASP A 208 13.24 -6.45 -6.41
C ASP A 208 11.85 -7.06 -6.63
N SER A 209 11.81 -8.22 -7.27
CA SER A 209 10.56 -8.96 -7.54
C SER A 209 9.86 -9.45 -6.27
N ARG A 210 10.52 -9.43 -5.11
CA ARG A 210 9.90 -9.85 -3.83
C ARG A 210 9.24 -8.70 -3.09
N LEU A 211 9.36 -7.47 -3.59
CA LEU A 211 8.83 -6.27 -2.95
C LEU A 211 7.31 -6.36 -2.70
N CYS A 212 6.55 -6.77 -3.71
CA CYS A 212 5.08 -6.87 -3.64
C CYS A 212 4.56 -7.95 -2.67
N SER A 213 5.43 -8.79 -2.13
CA SER A 213 5.09 -9.85 -1.19
C SER A 213 5.47 -9.53 0.25
N VAL A 214 6.14 -8.41 0.50
CA VAL A 214 6.67 -8.08 1.83
C VAL A 214 5.55 -7.95 2.87
N SER A 215 4.43 -7.35 2.50
CA SER A 215 3.26 -7.16 3.38
C SER A 215 2.55 -8.46 3.77
N MET A 216 2.77 -9.53 3.00
CA MET A 216 2.11 -10.83 3.17
C MET A 216 2.91 -11.83 3.99
N ARG A 217 4.13 -11.46 4.42
CA ARG A 217 4.99 -12.36 5.21
C ARG A 217 4.46 -12.45 6.65
N PRO A 218 4.40 -13.65 7.24
CA PRO A 218 3.96 -13.82 8.61
C PRO A 218 4.86 -13.01 9.55
N ALA A 219 4.26 -12.46 10.60
CA ALA A 219 5.00 -11.86 11.70
C ALA A 219 6.06 -12.84 12.22
N SER A 220 7.29 -12.38 12.42
CA SER A 220 8.22 -13.11 13.28
C SER A 220 7.57 -13.29 14.65
N SER A 221 7.83 -14.44 15.29
CA SER A 221 7.15 -15.02 16.46
C SER A 221 7.16 -14.19 17.76
N GLY A 222 7.46 -12.89 17.71
CA GLY A 222 7.42 -11.97 18.84
C GLY A 222 6.63 -10.68 18.61
N SER A 223 6.09 -10.44 17.41
CA SER A 223 5.37 -9.20 17.07
C SER A 223 3.85 -9.43 17.09
N SER A 224 3.24 -9.39 18.28
CA SER A 224 1.79 -9.51 18.48
C SER A 224 0.98 -8.54 17.61
N TYR A 225 1.54 -7.37 17.27
CA TYR A 225 0.87 -6.35 16.47
C TYR A 225 0.57 -6.79 15.02
N ARG A 226 1.45 -7.59 14.41
CA ARG A 226 1.23 -8.13 13.05
C ARG A 226 0.22 -9.28 13.01
N MET A 227 -0.14 -9.84 14.16
CA MET A 227 -1.21 -10.85 14.27
C MET A 227 -2.61 -10.21 14.12
N PHE A 228 -2.74 -8.93 14.49
CA PHE A 228 -4.00 -8.17 14.41
C PHE A 228 -4.18 -7.41 13.09
N ALA A 229 -3.12 -7.26 12.29
CA ALA A 229 -3.20 -6.75 10.93
C ALA A 229 -3.87 -7.79 10.00
N SER A 230 -5.19 -7.93 10.17
CA SER A 230 -6.07 -8.87 9.45
C SER A 230 -6.12 -8.60 7.92
N HIS A 231 -5.61 -7.45 7.48
CA HIS A 231 -5.70 -6.97 6.11
C HIS A 231 -4.32 -6.66 5.52
N GLY A 232 -3.55 -7.71 5.21
CA GLY A 232 -2.38 -7.56 4.34
C GLY A 232 -2.80 -6.88 3.03
N CYS A 233 -2.31 -5.66 2.80
CA CYS A 233 -2.63 -4.89 1.60
C CYS A 233 -1.74 -5.41 0.46
N SER A 234 -2.36 -6.12 -0.49
CA SER A 234 -1.69 -6.63 -1.68
C SER A 234 -1.64 -5.55 -2.76
N PRO A 235 -0.47 -5.21 -3.32
CA PRO A 235 -0.38 -4.29 -4.44
C PRO A 235 -0.85 -4.91 -5.77
N PHE A 236 -0.98 -6.24 -5.86
CA PHE A 236 -1.22 -6.94 -7.12
C PHE A 236 -2.54 -6.58 -7.82
N PRO A 237 -3.69 -6.46 -7.14
CA PRO A 237 -4.95 -6.05 -7.79
C PRO A 237 -4.84 -4.68 -8.45
N GLY A 238 -4.28 -3.71 -7.73
CA GLY A 238 -4.11 -2.34 -8.20
C GLY A 238 -3.07 -2.21 -9.33
N LEU A 239 -1.94 -2.92 -9.23
CA LEU A 239 -0.95 -2.98 -10.30
C LEU A 239 -1.49 -3.64 -11.57
N THR A 240 -2.32 -4.68 -11.42
CA THR A 240 -3.00 -5.33 -12.54
C THR A 240 -3.93 -4.37 -13.25
N ASN A 241 -4.67 -3.57 -12.49
CA ASN A 241 -5.51 -2.51 -13.03
C ASN A 241 -4.72 -1.52 -13.87
N TRP A 242 -3.54 -1.06 -13.41
CA TRP A 242 -2.68 -0.17 -14.19
C TRP A 242 -2.17 -0.83 -15.47
N CYS A 243 -1.69 -2.09 -15.40
CA CYS A 243 -1.13 -2.80 -16.56
C CYS A 243 -2.15 -3.07 -17.66
N VAL A 244 -3.39 -3.38 -17.27
CA VAL A 244 -4.46 -3.80 -18.17
C VAL A 244 -5.23 -2.59 -18.72
N LYS A 245 -5.57 -1.61 -17.88
CA LYS A 245 -6.45 -0.49 -18.26
C LYS A 245 -5.69 0.75 -18.73
N GLY A 246 -4.49 0.99 -18.20
CA GLY A 246 -3.65 2.15 -18.54
C GLY A 246 -3.37 2.32 -20.04
N PRO A 247 -2.94 1.28 -20.77
CA PRO A 247 -2.72 1.34 -22.22
C PRO A 247 -3.90 1.87 -23.02
N VAL A 248 -5.11 1.41 -22.66
CA VAL A 248 -6.36 1.75 -23.33
C VAL A 248 -6.67 3.23 -23.13
N LEU A 249 -6.50 3.71 -21.90
CA LEU A 249 -6.72 5.11 -21.54
C LEU A 249 -5.69 6.04 -22.20
N CYS A 250 -4.41 5.64 -22.25
CA CYS A 250 -3.35 6.38 -22.96
C CYS A 250 -3.65 6.58 -24.44
N LEU A 251 -4.09 5.53 -25.13
CA LEU A 251 -4.49 5.63 -26.53
C LEU A 251 -5.64 6.64 -26.71
N LYS A 252 -6.68 6.54 -25.87
CA LYS A 252 -7.87 7.40 -25.99
C LYS A 252 -7.65 8.85 -25.59
N ALA A 253 -6.72 9.13 -24.69
CA ALA A 253 -6.31 10.53 -24.48
C ALA A 253 -5.68 11.09 -25.74
N THR A 254 -4.78 10.33 -26.37
CA THR A 254 -4.08 10.74 -27.60
C THR A 254 -5.06 10.98 -28.75
N ASP A 255 -6.06 10.12 -28.95
CA ASP A 255 -7.14 10.30 -29.94
C ASP A 255 -7.91 11.62 -29.73
N ASN A 256 -8.11 12.02 -28.46
CA ASN A 256 -8.81 13.25 -28.10
C ASN A 256 -7.91 14.50 -28.10
N ASN A 257 -6.68 14.39 -28.64
CA ASN A 257 -5.63 15.42 -28.59
C ASN A 257 -5.36 15.92 -27.15
N LYS A 258 -5.56 15.05 -26.17
CA LYS A 258 -5.28 15.30 -24.75
C LYS A 258 -4.11 14.43 -24.34
N ASN A 259 -3.23 14.97 -23.51
CA ASN A 259 -2.22 14.15 -22.87
C ASN A 259 -2.81 13.50 -21.61
N CYS A 260 -2.68 12.17 -21.49
CA CYS A 260 -3.08 11.39 -20.30
C CYS A 260 -2.46 11.88 -18.99
N TRP A 261 -1.28 12.48 -19.06
CA TRP A 261 -0.50 12.88 -17.89
C TRP A 261 -0.31 14.40 -17.76
N GLY A 262 -1.00 15.20 -18.58
CA GLY A 262 -0.88 16.65 -18.59
C GLY A 262 0.49 17.15 -19.06
N ASP A 263 0.51 18.28 -19.77
CA ASP A 263 1.76 18.93 -20.11
C ASP A 263 2.16 19.87 -18.97
N ILE A 264 3.09 19.42 -18.12
CA ILE A 264 3.80 20.33 -17.22
C ILE A 264 4.78 21.12 -18.11
N GLY A 265 4.28 22.21 -18.69
CA GLY A 265 5.04 23.43 -18.99
C GLY A 265 6.21 23.35 -20.00
N VAL A 266 6.44 22.24 -20.69
CA VAL A 266 7.44 22.20 -21.78
C VAL A 266 6.72 21.81 -23.06
N ALA A 267 6.52 22.80 -23.93
CA ALA A 267 6.16 22.61 -25.33
C ALA A 267 7.31 21.87 -26.04
N ASN A 268 7.47 20.58 -25.74
CA ASN A 268 8.38 19.72 -26.47
C ASN A 268 7.65 19.25 -27.73
N THR A 269 8.21 19.63 -28.87
CA THR A 269 7.89 19.21 -30.23
C THR A 269 8.15 17.69 -30.44
N CYS A 270 7.85 16.84 -29.46
CA CYS A 270 7.94 15.40 -29.63
C CYS A 270 6.67 14.90 -30.31
N ASN A 271 6.84 14.17 -31.42
CA ASN A 271 5.73 13.54 -32.15
C ASN A 271 4.86 12.72 -31.18
N ASN A 272 3.55 12.97 -31.16
CA ASN A 272 2.57 12.26 -30.31
C ASN A 272 2.74 10.73 -30.37
N ASN A 273 3.13 10.20 -31.54
CA ASN A 273 3.38 8.77 -31.73
C ASN A 273 4.57 8.25 -30.90
N ASN A 274 5.65 9.02 -30.78
CA ASN A 274 6.82 8.63 -29.98
C ASN A 274 6.47 8.61 -28.49
N ARG A 275 5.65 9.56 -28.03
CA ARG A 275 5.21 9.64 -26.63
C ARG A 275 4.27 8.48 -26.27
N LEU A 276 3.27 8.21 -27.11
CA LEU A 276 2.39 7.06 -26.91
C LEU A 276 3.19 5.76 -26.87
N GLN A 277 4.19 5.60 -27.75
CA GLN A 277 5.07 4.43 -27.72
C GLN A 277 5.85 4.30 -26.40
N GLN A 278 6.39 5.40 -25.87
CA GLN A 278 7.07 5.41 -24.56
C GLN A 278 6.12 5.01 -23.41
N GLN A 279 4.88 5.52 -23.42
CA GLN A 279 3.86 5.15 -22.45
C GLN A 279 3.52 3.65 -22.52
N GLN A 280 3.35 3.12 -23.74
CA GLN A 280 3.10 1.69 -23.95
C GLN A 280 4.27 0.82 -23.48
N GLN A 281 5.51 1.26 -23.72
CA GLN A 281 6.70 0.59 -23.22
C GLN A 281 6.75 0.60 -21.68
N LEU A 282 6.37 1.71 -21.03
CA LEU A 282 6.34 1.78 -19.58
C LEU A 282 5.34 0.78 -18.99
N PHE A 283 4.11 0.70 -19.50
CA PHE A 283 3.15 -0.31 -19.04
C PHE A 283 3.57 -1.74 -19.37
N SER A 284 4.32 -1.96 -20.45
CA SER A 284 4.87 -3.28 -20.78
C SER A 284 5.96 -3.70 -19.78
N ARG A 285 6.82 -2.77 -19.37
CA ARG A 285 7.80 -2.99 -18.29
C ARG A 285 7.13 -3.23 -16.95
N LEU A 286 6.11 -2.44 -16.62
CA LEU A 286 5.31 -2.63 -15.40
C LEU A 286 4.68 -4.03 -15.37
N HIS A 287 4.04 -4.43 -16.48
CA HIS A 287 3.43 -5.74 -16.63
C HIS A 287 4.44 -6.87 -16.42
N LEU A 288 5.62 -6.79 -17.04
CA LEU A 288 6.69 -7.77 -16.81
C LEU A 288 7.11 -7.83 -15.33
N GLY A 289 7.29 -6.68 -14.68
CA GLY A 289 7.61 -6.62 -13.26
C GLY A 289 6.54 -7.28 -12.39
N VAL A 290 5.25 -7.08 -12.71
CA VAL A 290 4.13 -7.74 -12.02
C VAL A 290 4.20 -9.26 -12.18
N LEU A 291 4.39 -9.77 -13.40
CA LEU A 291 4.52 -11.21 -13.65
C LEU A 291 5.71 -11.82 -12.88
N GLN A 292 6.87 -11.16 -12.92
CA GLN A 292 8.06 -11.58 -12.17
C GLN A 292 7.80 -11.59 -10.66
N SER A 293 7.06 -10.62 -10.16
CA SER A 293 6.72 -10.52 -8.73
C SER A 293 5.76 -11.62 -8.28
N LEU A 294 4.77 -11.96 -9.11
CA LEU A 294 3.87 -13.10 -8.87
C LEU A 294 4.63 -14.43 -8.83
N LEU A 295 5.60 -14.63 -9.73
CA LEU A 295 6.45 -15.82 -9.76
C LEU A 295 7.36 -15.90 -8.53
N ALA A 296 7.97 -14.79 -8.13
CA ALA A 296 8.86 -14.72 -6.97
C ALA A 296 8.14 -15.08 -5.66
N ASN A 297 6.84 -14.81 -5.56
CA ASN A 297 6.04 -15.17 -4.40
C ASN A 297 5.93 -16.70 -4.20
N ASN A 298 5.91 -17.49 -5.28
CA ASN A 298 5.90 -18.95 -5.21
C ASN A 298 7.24 -19.51 -4.71
N ALA A 299 8.35 -18.96 -5.19
CA ALA A 299 9.69 -19.38 -4.78
C ALA A 299 9.91 -19.20 -3.27
N ALA A 300 9.43 -18.09 -2.68
CA ALA A 300 9.49 -17.86 -1.24
C ALA A 300 8.65 -18.85 -0.41
N ALA A 301 7.55 -19.37 -0.99
CA ALA A 301 6.71 -20.37 -0.34
C ALA A 301 7.29 -21.80 -0.44
N ALA A 302 8.11 -22.07 -1.45
CA ALA A 302 8.72 -23.38 -1.72
C ALA A 302 10.01 -23.63 -0.91
N THR A 303 10.76 -22.59 -0.52
CA THR A 303 12.03 -22.71 0.23
C THR A 303 11.87 -23.05 1.73
N GLY A 304 10.74 -23.61 2.16
CA GLY A 304 10.63 -24.32 3.43
C GLY A 304 10.64 -23.50 4.73
N THR A 305 10.76 -22.17 4.70
CA THR A 305 10.82 -21.35 5.93
C THR A 305 9.46 -20.79 6.40
N GLY A 306 8.35 -21.07 5.70
CA GLY A 306 7.07 -20.38 5.99
C GLY A 306 5.78 -21.19 5.90
N ARG A 307 5.82 -22.51 5.61
CA ARG A 307 4.60 -23.35 5.53
C ARG A 307 4.45 -24.40 6.63
N THR A 308 5.44 -24.55 7.52
CA THR A 308 5.40 -25.52 8.62
C THR A 308 5.28 -24.81 9.97
N ALA A 309 4.08 -24.36 10.34
CA ALA A 309 3.69 -24.24 11.76
C ALA A 309 2.24 -23.83 12.05
N VAL A 310 1.51 -23.13 11.17
CA VAL A 310 0.26 -22.47 11.62
C VAL A 310 -1.03 -23.12 11.11
N SER A 311 -0.97 -24.00 10.09
CA SER A 311 -2.17 -24.73 9.66
C SER A 311 -2.64 -25.82 10.66
N GLY A 312 -1.85 -26.13 11.69
CA GLY A 312 -2.17 -27.15 12.69
C GLY A 312 -2.46 -26.63 14.10
N LEU A 313 -2.31 -25.32 14.36
CA LEU A 313 -2.45 -24.73 15.71
C LEU A 313 -3.62 -23.75 15.86
N LEU A 314 -4.30 -23.40 14.77
CA LEU A 314 -5.51 -22.60 14.81
C LEU A 314 -6.70 -23.52 14.60
N GLY A 315 -7.54 -23.64 15.64
CA GLY A 315 -8.78 -24.43 15.60
C GLY A 315 -9.72 -24.01 14.46
N PRO A 316 -10.78 -24.80 14.22
CA PRO A 316 -11.60 -24.77 12.98
C PRO A 316 -12.43 -23.49 12.73
N ASN A 317 -12.23 -22.40 13.49
CA ASN A 317 -13.07 -21.19 13.46
C ASN A 317 -12.35 -19.89 13.05
N VAL A 318 -11.12 -19.94 12.50
CA VAL A 318 -10.51 -18.74 11.88
C VAL A 318 -10.88 -18.72 10.39
N PRO A 319 -11.67 -17.75 9.90
CA PRO A 319 -12.10 -17.72 8.50
C PRO A 319 -10.89 -17.50 7.59
N ASN A 320 -10.45 -18.55 6.87
CA ASN A 320 -9.71 -18.55 5.60
C ASN A 320 -8.72 -17.39 5.29
N ALA A 321 -8.08 -16.80 6.29
CA ALA A 321 -7.13 -15.69 6.12
C ALA A 321 -5.73 -16.17 5.73
N THR A 322 -5.63 -17.20 4.88
CA THR A 322 -4.40 -17.46 4.13
C THR A 322 -4.39 -16.45 2.99
N GLY A 323 -3.88 -15.25 3.27
CA GLY A 323 -3.92 -14.11 2.35
C GLY A 323 -3.33 -14.45 0.99
N HIS A 324 -4.18 -14.75 0.02
CA HIS A 324 -3.77 -14.85 -1.37
C HIS A 324 -3.56 -13.43 -1.88
N PRO A 325 -2.42 -13.12 -2.53
CA PRO A 325 -2.18 -11.79 -3.08
C PRO A 325 -3.22 -11.37 -4.12
N PHE A 326 -3.97 -12.33 -4.66
CA PHE A 326 -5.01 -12.15 -5.65
C PHE A 326 -6.29 -12.91 -5.24
N THR A 327 -7.44 -12.26 -5.32
CA THR A 327 -8.75 -12.92 -5.17
C THR A 327 -9.47 -13.08 -6.52
N PRO A 328 -10.39 -14.06 -6.66
CA PRO A 328 -11.25 -14.14 -7.83
C PRO A 328 -12.13 -12.89 -8.02
N ALA A 329 -12.49 -12.21 -6.93
CA ALA A 329 -13.26 -10.96 -6.98
C ALA A 329 -12.46 -9.83 -7.63
N ASP A 330 -11.15 -9.74 -7.34
CA ASP A 330 -10.26 -8.76 -7.96
C ASP A 330 -10.20 -8.96 -9.48
N ILE A 331 -9.99 -10.20 -9.95
CA ILE A 331 -9.95 -10.50 -11.38
C ILE A 331 -11.30 -10.19 -12.03
N LYS A 332 -12.41 -10.59 -11.40
CA LYS A 332 -13.76 -10.31 -11.91
C LYS A 332 -13.99 -8.80 -12.06
N LYS A 333 -13.61 -8.02 -11.04
CA LYS A 333 -13.71 -6.57 -11.04
C LYS A 333 -12.88 -5.95 -12.17
N THR A 334 -11.61 -6.33 -12.31
CA THR A 334 -10.75 -5.83 -13.40
C THR A 334 -11.34 -6.17 -14.78
N SER A 335 -11.87 -7.38 -14.98
CA SER A 335 -12.51 -7.77 -16.24
C SER A 335 -13.72 -6.89 -16.56
N GLN A 336 -14.59 -6.64 -15.58
CA GLN A 336 -15.77 -5.79 -15.75
C GLN A 336 -15.38 -4.35 -16.05
N GLU A 337 -14.46 -3.78 -15.26
CA GLU A 337 -13.97 -2.41 -15.45
C GLU A 337 -13.29 -2.22 -16.81
N LEU A 338 -12.51 -3.19 -17.29
CA LEU A 338 -11.92 -3.15 -18.63
C LEU A 338 -13.00 -3.07 -19.70
N MET A 339 -14.03 -3.93 -19.62
CA MET A 339 -15.11 -3.93 -20.60
C MET A 339 -15.94 -2.65 -20.55
N ASP A 340 -16.14 -2.07 -19.37
CA ASP A 340 -16.83 -0.79 -19.20
C ASP A 340 -16.02 0.38 -19.79
N ILE A 341 -14.69 0.36 -19.64
CA ILE A 341 -13.79 1.33 -20.31
C ILE A 341 -13.92 1.18 -21.84
N CYS A 342 -13.82 -0.05 -22.36
CA CYS A 342 -13.92 -0.28 -23.80
C CYS A 342 -15.25 0.24 -24.36
N LYS A 343 -16.37 -0.06 -23.69
CA LYS A 343 -17.69 0.46 -24.06
C LYS A 343 -17.76 1.98 -23.99
N ARG A 344 -17.29 2.57 -22.89
CA ARG A 344 -17.34 4.03 -22.66
C ARG A 344 -16.60 4.82 -23.73
N TYR A 345 -15.46 4.28 -24.20
CA TYR A 345 -14.63 4.94 -25.20
C TYR A 345 -14.85 4.40 -26.62
N GLY A 346 -15.93 3.65 -26.85
CA GLY A 346 -16.33 3.17 -28.18
C GLY A 346 -15.35 2.20 -28.82
N LEU A 347 -14.58 1.46 -28.03
CA LEU A 347 -13.60 0.48 -28.50
C LEU A 347 -14.30 -0.83 -28.84
N SER A 348 -14.09 -1.32 -30.06
CA SER A 348 -14.54 -2.66 -30.44
C SER A 348 -13.75 -3.72 -29.66
N PRO A 349 -14.39 -4.83 -29.23
CA PRO A 349 -13.71 -5.97 -28.63
C PRO A 349 -12.58 -6.57 -29.49
N GLU A 350 -12.62 -6.33 -30.80
CA GLU A 350 -11.66 -6.84 -31.78
C GLU A 350 -10.49 -5.87 -32.04
N GLU A 351 -10.53 -4.66 -31.50
CA GLU A 351 -9.42 -3.72 -31.62
C GLU A 351 -8.17 -4.26 -30.93
N GLU A 352 -7.01 -4.09 -31.58
CA GLU A 352 -5.72 -4.58 -31.13
C GLU A 352 -5.43 -4.19 -29.67
N THR A 353 -5.70 -2.95 -29.29
CA THR A 353 -5.46 -2.44 -27.92
C THR A 353 -6.31 -3.17 -26.88
N CYS A 354 -7.58 -3.43 -27.19
CA CYS A 354 -8.47 -4.19 -26.31
C CYS A 354 -7.96 -5.64 -26.17
N LEU A 355 -7.60 -6.27 -27.29
CA LEU A 355 -7.04 -7.61 -27.31
C LEU A 355 -5.73 -7.70 -26.52
N CYS A 356 -4.81 -6.74 -26.67
CA CYS A 356 -3.58 -6.69 -25.88
C CYS A 356 -3.85 -6.56 -24.38
N SER A 357 -4.82 -5.75 -23.97
CA SER A 357 -5.23 -5.64 -22.55
C SER A 357 -5.81 -6.95 -22.01
N VAL A 358 -6.63 -7.64 -22.81
CA VAL A 358 -7.17 -8.96 -22.48
C VAL A 358 -6.05 -10.00 -22.38
N GLU A 359 -5.05 -9.95 -23.26
CA GLU A 359 -3.88 -10.83 -23.19
C GLU A 359 -3.03 -10.59 -21.94
N ARG A 360 -2.79 -9.33 -21.56
CA ARG A 360 -2.09 -9.00 -20.31
C ARG A 360 -2.82 -9.57 -19.10
N LEU A 361 -4.14 -9.39 -19.04
CA LEU A 361 -4.94 -9.97 -17.96
C LEU A 361 -4.87 -11.51 -17.98
N GLY A 362 -4.94 -12.13 -19.16
CA GLY A 362 -4.77 -13.57 -19.34
C GLY A 362 -3.43 -14.08 -18.83
N GLN A 363 -2.33 -13.39 -19.15
CA GLN A 363 -0.99 -13.73 -18.66
C GLN A 363 -0.88 -13.61 -17.14
N ILE A 364 -1.46 -12.54 -16.55
CA ILE A 364 -1.51 -12.36 -15.10
C ILE A 364 -2.29 -13.51 -14.44
N ILE A 365 -3.46 -13.86 -14.96
CA ILE A 365 -4.27 -14.99 -14.46
C ILE A 365 -3.46 -16.28 -14.55
N GLN A 366 -2.85 -16.57 -15.71
CA GLN A 366 -2.08 -17.79 -15.92
C GLN A 366 -0.92 -17.90 -14.94
N VAL A 367 -0.13 -16.84 -14.79
CA VAL A 367 1.00 -16.80 -13.87
C VAL A 367 0.52 -16.93 -12.43
N ALA A 368 -0.54 -16.22 -12.05
CA ALA A 368 -1.07 -16.26 -10.68
C ALA A 368 -1.61 -17.64 -10.28
N LEU A 369 -2.21 -18.38 -11.22
CA LEU A 369 -2.62 -19.77 -11.02
C LEU A 369 -1.40 -20.69 -10.88
N ALA A 370 -0.40 -20.54 -11.76
CA ALA A 370 0.82 -21.36 -11.73
C ALA A 370 1.70 -21.10 -10.49
N SER A 371 1.68 -19.88 -9.95
CA SER A 371 2.42 -19.47 -8.75
C SER A 371 1.64 -19.64 -7.45
N ALA A 372 0.41 -20.18 -7.51
CA ALA A 372 -0.51 -20.34 -6.39
C ALA A 372 -0.84 -19.02 -5.64
N THR A 373 -0.69 -17.87 -6.31
CA THR A 373 -1.08 -16.56 -5.76
C THR A 373 -2.54 -16.22 -6.00
N LEU A 374 -3.21 -16.95 -6.89
CA LEU A 374 -4.66 -16.95 -7.08
C LEU A 374 -5.20 -18.36 -6.85
N ARG A 375 -6.20 -18.48 -5.97
CA ARG A 375 -7.01 -19.71 -5.83
C ARG A 375 -8.43 -19.43 -6.31
N VAL A 376 -8.88 -20.19 -7.30
CA VAL A 376 -10.20 -20.03 -7.91
C VAL A 376 -10.76 -21.39 -8.27
N ARG A 377 -12.07 -21.56 -8.10
CA ARG A 377 -12.75 -22.78 -8.55
C ARG A 377 -12.90 -22.78 -10.08
N PRO A 378 -12.79 -23.92 -10.77
CA PRO A 378 -12.91 -23.96 -12.23
C PRO A 378 -14.19 -23.32 -12.78
N ALA A 379 -15.34 -23.52 -12.12
CA ALA A 379 -16.61 -22.89 -12.50
C ALA A 379 -16.55 -21.36 -12.40
N GLN A 380 -16.04 -20.84 -11.28
CA GLN A 380 -15.87 -19.41 -11.06
C GLN A 380 -14.88 -18.78 -12.04
N LEU A 381 -13.80 -19.48 -12.37
CA LEU A 381 -12.86 -19.03 -13.40
C LEU A 381 -13.55 -18.95 -14.78
N CYS A 382 -14.38 -19.94 -15.12
CA CYS A 382 -15.14 -19.92 -16.38
C CYS A 382 -16.10 -18.72 -16.45
N GLU A 383 -16.83 -18.42 -15.38
CA GLU A 383 -17.70 -17.24 -15.31
C GLU A 383 -16.93 -15.94 -15.53
N ILE A 384 -15.75 -15.80 -14.92
CA ILE A 384 -14.90 -14.61 -15.06
C ILE A 384 -14.39 -14.48 -16.50
N LEU A 385 -13.89 -15.57 -17.09
CA LEU A 385 -13.35 -15.56 -18.44
C LEU A 385 -14.42 -15.30 -19.52
N GLN A 386 -15.69 -15.64 -19.25
CA GLN A 386 -16.82 -15.35 -20.14
C GLN A 386 -17.17 -13.85 -20.21
N LEU A 387 -16.70 -13.03 -19.28
CA LEU A 387 -16.88 -11.58 -19.33
C LEU A 387 -15.99 -10.91 -20.39
N LEU A 388 -14.92 -11.59 -20.81
CA LEU A 388 -13.89 -11.05 -21.69
C LEU A 388 -14.13 -11.50 -23.15
N PRO A 389 -13.64 -10.73 -24.14
CA PRO A 389 -13.67 -11.10 -25.54
C PRO A 389 -12.96 -12.43 -25.82
N ALA A 390 -13.33 -13.07 -26.93
CA ALA A 390 -12.72 -14.33 -27.33
C ALA A 390 -11.22 -14.16 -27.57
N ASN A 391 -10.40 -14.88 -26.80
CA ASN A 391 -8.96 -14.82 -26.88
C ASN A 391 -8.34 -16.23 -26.79
N ARG A 392 -7.27 -16.48 -27.55
CA ARG A 392 -6.61 -17.80 -27.62
C ARG A 392 -6.03 -18.22 -26.26
N LEU A 393 -5.39 -17.29 -25.55
CA LEU A 393 -4.80 -17.55 -24.25
C LEU A 393 -5.88 -17.89 -23.22
N LEU A 394 -6.98 -17.13 -23.17
CA LEU A 394 -8.08 -17.40 -22.25
C LEU A 394 -8.72 -18.78 -22.49
N ARG A 395 -8.86 -19.20 -23.75
CA ARG A 395 -9.32 -20.56 -24.10
C ARG A 395 -8.38 -21.63 -23.55
N LEU A 396 -7.06 -21.43 -23.67
CA LEU A 396 -6.06 -22.36 -23.17
C LEU A 396 -6.04 -22.42 -21.63
N ILE A 397 -6.20 -21.28 -20.95
CA ILE A 397 -6.35 -21.24 -19.49
C ILE A 397 -7.58 -22.05 -19.07
N LYS A 398 -8.71 -21.86 -19.74
CA LYS A 398 -9.95 -22.57 -19.46
C LYS A 398 -9.79 -24.09 -19.61
N THR A 399 -9.18 -24.57 -20.69
CA THR A 399 -9.01 -26.02 -20.93
C THR A 399 -8.07 -26.67 -19.91
N LEU A 400 -6.94 -26.03 -19.60
CA LEU A 400 -5.97 -26.54 -18.63
C LEU A 400 -6.55 -26.63 -17.21
N HIS A 401 -7.34 -25.63 -16.80
CA HIS A 401 -7.91 -25.61 -15.46
C HIS A 401 -9.16 -26.49 -15.30
N GLN A 402 -9.87 -26.80 -16.39
CA GLN A 402 -10.96 -27.78 -16.38
C GLN A 402 -10.43 -29.22 -16.32
N GLY A 403 -9.32 -29.53 -17.02
CA GLY A 403 -8.72 -30.87 -17.01
C GLY A 403 -8.13 -31.30 -15.66
N ASN A 404 -7.58 -30.35 -14.90
CA ASN A 404 -7.01 -30.63 -13.57
C ASN A 404 -8.06 -30.86 -12.47
N GLY A 405 -9.35 -30.58 -12.72
CA GLY A 405 -10.44 -30.79 -11.76
C GLY A 405 -10.98 -32.23 -11.70
N SER A 406 -10.52 -33.12 -12.58
CA SER A 406 -10.98 -34.51 -12.67
C SER A 406 -9.98 -35.53 -12.11
N ALA A 407 -8.88 -35.08 -11.50
CA ALA A 407 -7.80 -35.93 -10.97
C ALA A 407 -7.47 -35.66 -9.49
N VAL A 408 -8.44 -35.20 -8.70
CA VAL A 408 -8.35 -35.13 -7.23
C VAL A 408 -9.53 -35.84 -6.62
#